data_AF-A0A059LBF5-F1
#
_entry.id   AF-A0A059LBF5-F1
#
_cell.length_a   1.000
_cell.length_b   1.000
_cell.length_c   1.000
_cell.angle_alpha   90.00
_cell.angle_beta   90.00
_cell.angle_gamma   90.00
#
_symmetry.space_group_name_H-M   'P 1'
#
loop_
_entity.id
_entity.type
_entity.pdbx_description
1 polymer ?
#
loop_
_entity_poly.entity_id
_entity_poly.type
_entity_poly.pdbx_seq_one_letter_code
_entity_poly.pdbx_strand_id
1 'polypeptide(L)'
;MMGDLGTSGDAPFGGSVEVDKGKAYWWHEQYRPRRPKYFNRVHTGYEWNKYNQTHYDGDNPPPKQVQGYKFNIFYPELIDPTKAPKYSVERDPASPDGSTCLLRFSAGPPYEDVAFRIVNKEWEYNHKKGFKSVFDRGMLHVYFNFKRQRYRR
;
A
#
# COMPACT_ATOMS: atom_id res chain seq x y z
N MET A 1 31.08 24.35 14.50
CA MET A 1 30.04 24.80 13.55
C MET A 1 28.98 23.73 13.46
N MET A 2 27.72 24.15 13.50
CA MET A 2 26.48 23.36 13.46
C MET A 2 26.32 22.51 12.20
N GLY A 3 25.53 21.44 12.32
CA GLY A 3 25.00 20.67 11.19
C GLY A 3 24.23 19.43 11.63
N ASP A 4 23.07 19.62 12.26
CA ASP A 4 22.01 18.59 12.37
C ASP A 4 21.38 18.32 10.98
N LEU A 5 20.68 17.18 10.83
CA LEU A 5 19.67 16.74 9.82
C LEU A 5 19.87 15.22 9.53
N GLY A 6 19.04 14.26 9.95
CA GLY A 6 17.59 14.15 9.73
C GLY A 6 17.33 13.70 8.29
N THR A 7 16.92 12.47 7.96
CA THR A 7 15.49 12.09 7.92
C THR A 7 15.32 10.62 7.50
N SER A 8 14.49 9.88 8.24
CA SER A 8 13.89 8.62 7.83
C SER A 8 13.08 8.81 6.55
N GLY A 9 13.53 8.19 5.46
CA GLY A 9 12.95 8.34 4.13
C GLY A 9 11.61 7.63 3.99
N ASP A 10 10.53 8.35 4.27
CA ASP A 10 9.16 8.00 3.95
C ASP A 10 8.69 8.84 2.78
N ALA A 11 8.84 8.30 1.57
CA ALA A 11 8.35 8.98 0.39
C ALA A 11 6.83 8.74 0.24
N PRO A 12 6.01 9.79 0.13
CA PRO A 12 4.61 9.65 -0.27
C PRO A 12 4.55 9.19 -1.73
N PHE A 13 3.73 8.18 -2.03
CA PHE A 13 3.49 7.68 -3.40
C PHE A 13 2.04 7.93 -3.82
N GLY A 14 1.84 8.54 -4.99
CA GLY A 14 0.56 9.05 -5.49
C GLY A 14 0.07 8.43 -6.81
N GLY A 15 0.40 7.17 -7.11
CA GLY A 15 -0.07 6.50 -8.34
C GLY A 15 -1.46 5.87 -8.18
N SER A 16 -2.53 6.69 -8.12
CA SER A 16 -3.91 6.21 -8.20
C SER A 16 -4.27 5.83 -9.63
N VAL A 17 -4.85 4.64 -9.83
CA VAL A 17 -5.38 4.20 -11.14
C VAL A 17 -6.90 4.40 -11.14
N GLU A 18 -7.44 4.98 -12.22
CA GLU A 18 -8.88 5.18 -12.37
C GLU A 18 -9.58 3.85 -12.70
N VAL A 19 -10.68 3.55 -12.00
CA VAL A 19 -11.52 2.36 -12.22
C VAL A 19 -12.69 2.74 -13.15
N ASP A 20 -12.99 1.87 -14.12
CA ASP A 20 -13.99 2.12 -15.18
C ASP A 20 -15.41 2.40 -14.65
N LYS A 21 -16.08 3.39 -15.23
CA LYS A 21 -17.27 4.09 -14.69
C LYS A 21 -18.60 3.50 -15.18
N GLY A 22 -18.77 2.18 -15.07
CA GLY A 22 -19.97 1.50 -15.55
C GLY A 22 -20.92 1.06 -14.44
N LYS A 23 -21.79 1.96 -13.92
CA LYS A 23 -23.15 1.68 -13.37
C LYS A 23 -23.70 2.88 -12.57
N ALA A 24 -24.82 3.46 -13.00
CA ALA A 24 -25.57 4.45 -12.24
C ALA A 24 -26.28 3.75 -11.07
N TYR A 25 -25.78 3.96 -9.85
CA TYR A 25 -26.41 3.45 -8.63
C TYR A 25 -27.46 4.43 -8.10
N TRP A 26 -28.53 3.92 -7.47
CA TRP A 26 -29.68 4.69 -6.94
C TRP A 26 -29.34 5.82 -5.95
N TRP A 27 -28.11 5.91 -5.44
CA TRP A 27 -27.63 6.97 -4.56
C TRP A 27 -27.00 8.18 -5.29
N HIS A 28 -26.83 8.09 -6.62
CA HIS A 28 -26.13 9.10 -7.43
C HIS A 28 -26.76 10.51 -7.37
N GLU A 29 -28.05 10.59 -7.04
CA GLU A 29 -28.79 11.86 -6.94
C GLU A 29 -28.64 12.55 -5.57
N GLN A 30 -28.23 11.82 -4.53
CA GLN A 30 -28.17 12.33 -3.14
C GLN A 30 -26.74 12.65 -2.69
N TYR A 31 -25.73 11.96 -3.24
CA TYR A 31 -24.34 12.11 -2.84
C TYR A 31 -23.41 12.14 -4.05
N ARG A 32 -22.62 13.21 -4.18
CA ARG A 32 -21.53 13.27 -5.19
C ARG A 32 -20.51 12.17 -4.86
N PRO A 33 -20.16 11.27 -5.79
CA PRO A 33 -19.09 10.29 -5.58
C PRO A 33 -17.83 10.99 -5.06
N ARG A 34 -17.28 10.52 -3.93
CA ARG A 34 -16.10 11.12 -3.31
C ARG A 34 -14.92 10.18 -3.44
N ARG A 35 -13.79 10.68 -3.93
CA ARG A 35 -12.51 9.98 -3.82
C ARG A 35 -12.06 10.03 -2.35
N PRO A 36 -11.80 8.89 -1.70
CA PRO A 36 -11.31 8.88 -0.33
C PRO A 36 -9.95 9.55 -0.25
N LYS A 37 -9.70 10.24 0.85
CA LYS A 37 -8.35 10.74 1.14
C LYS A 37 -7.48 9.56 1.58
N TYR A 38 -6.21 9.56 1.24
CA TYR A 38 -5.29 8.50 1.68
C TYR A 38 -3.91 9.07 1.99
N PHE A 39 -3.21 8.39 2.90
CA PHE A 39 -1.81 8.61 3.21
C PHE A 39 -1.06 7.30 3.09
N ASN A 40 -0.42 7.12 1.92
CA ASN A 40 0.29 5.91 1.57
C ASN A 40 1.79 6.11 1.79
N ARG A 41 2.42 5.12 2.43
CA ARG A 41 3.85 5.11 2.70
C ARG A 41 4.46 3.81 2.20
N VAL A 42 5.48 3.93 1.36
CA VAL A 42 6.26 2.79 0.86
C VAL A 42 7.40 2.53 1.83
N HIS A 43 7.47 1.33 2.40
CA HIS A 43 8.58 0.93 3.25
C HIS A 43 9.70 0.39 2.36
N THR A 44 10.80 1.14 2.27
CA THR A 44 11.99 0.75 1.52
C THR A 44 13.14 0.45 2.47
N GLY A 45 14.03 -0.46 2.08
CA GLY A 45 15.19 -0.80 2.88
C GLY A 45 16.21 -1.61 2.11
N TYR A 46 17.37 -1.76 2.72
CA TYR A 46 18.48 -2.54 2.16
C TYR A 46 18.26 -4.03 2.40
N GLU A 47 18.59 -4.84 1.40
CA GLU A 47 18.61 -6.29 1.51
C GLU A 47 20.06 -6.78 1.39
N TRP A 48 20.65 -7.19 2.51
CA TRP A 48 22.01 -7.72 2.56
C TRP A 48 22.04 -9.21 2.24
N ASN A 49 21.73 -9.57 0.99
CA ASN A 49 21.90 -10.94 0.50
C ASN A 49 23.40 -11.25 0.25
N LYS A 50 23.75 -12.52 0.00
CA LYS A 50 25.16 -12.94 -0.19
C LYS A 50 25.85 -12.17 -1.33
N TYR A 51 25.14 -11.86 -2.41
CA TYR A 51 25.67 -11.09 -3.53
C TYR A 51 25.91 -9.63 -3.13
N ASN A 52 24.97 -9.00 -2.45
CA ASN A 52 25.10 -7.62 -2.02
C ASN A 52 26.23 -7.46 -0.99
N GLN A 53 26.44 -8.46 -0.12
CA GLN A 53 27.56 -8.48 0.82
C GLN A 53 28.93 -8.52 0.13
N THR A 54 29.05 -8.98 -1.12
CA THR A 54 30.33 -8.99 -1.86
C THR A 54 30.55 -7.75 -2.72
N HIS A 55 29.53 -6.94 -2.94
CA HIS A 55 29.56 -5.80 -3.87
C HIS A 55 29.29 -4.44 -3.21
N TYR A 56 28.76 -4.43 -1.99
CA TYR A 56 28.38 -3.23 -1.25
C TYR A 56 28.92 -3.29 0.17
N ASP A 57 29.14 -2.12 0.76
CA ASP A 57 29.65 -1.94 2.12
C ASP A 57 28.80 -0.92 2.89
N GLY A 58 29.17 -0.65 4.15
CA GLY A 58 28.39 0.25 5.01
C GLY A 58 28.29 1.68 4.47
N ASP A 59 29.33 2.13 3.76
CA ASP A 59 29.42 3.49 3.21
C ASP A 59 28.76 3.58 1.82
N ASN A 60 28.72 2.46 1.09
CA ASN A 60 28.12 2.29 -0.22
C ASN A 60 27.08 1.16 -0.19
N PRO A 61 25.92 1.39 0.44
CA PRO A 61 24.90 0.35 0.59
C PRO A 61 24.25 0.00 -0.76
N PRO A 62 23.67 -1.20 -0.89
CA PRO A 62 22.95 -1.61 -2.10
C PRO A 62 21.76 -0.68 -2.39
N PRO A 63 21.23 -0.67 -3.63
CA PRO A 63 19.99 0.04 -3.93
C PRO A 63 18.85 -0.40 -3.01
N LYS A 64 18.08 0.57 -2.50
CA LYS A 64 16.93 0.27 -1.64
C LYS A 64 15.87 -0.49 -2.42
N GLN A 65 15.36 -1.56 -1.83
CA GLN A 65 14.23 -2.32 -2.36
C GLN A 65 12.97 -2.06 -1.55
N VAL A 66 11.81 -2.21 -2.19
CA VAL A 66 10.51 -2.16 -1.50
C VAL A 66 10.38 -3.39 -0.60
N GLN A 67 10.25 -3.16 0.70
CA GLN A 67 10.08 -4.20 1.72
C GLN A 67 8.65 -4.32 2.22
N GLY A 68 7.78 -3.35 1.93
CA GLY A 68 6.39 -3.37 2.36
C GLY A 68 5.66 -2.07 2.04
N TYR A 69 4.38 -2.03 2.40
CA TYR A 69 3.52 -0.88 2.20
C TYR A 69 2.68 -0.61 3.45
N LYS A 70 2.38 0.67 3.66
CA LYS A 70 1.44 1.14 4.68
C LYS A 70 0.39 2.03 4.03
N PHE A 71 -0.83 1.53 3.94
CA PHE A 71 -1.99 2.26 3.45
C PHE A 71 -2.78 2.79 4.63
N ASN A 72 -3.08 4.08 4.59
CA ASN A 72 -4.04 4.73 5.47
C ASN A 72 -5.10 5.38 4.61
N ILE A 73 -6.31 4.84 4.60
CA ILE A 73 -7.39 5.34 3.75
C ILE A 73 -8.50 5.86 4.63
N PHE A 74 -8.89 7.10 4.39
CA PHE A 74 -9.86 7.83 5.20
C PHE A 74 -11.24 7.75 4.57
N TYR A 75 -12.16 7.19 5.35
CA TYR A 75 -13.58 7.03 5.08
C TYR A 75 -14.45 7.60 6.24
N PRO A 76 -14.32 8.89 6.62
CA PRO A 76 -15.03 9.47 7.75
C PRO A 76 -16.55 9.58 7.56
N GLU A 77 -17.05 9.61 6.32
CA GLU A 77 -18.47 9.85 6.00
C GLU A 77 -19.14 8.61 5.38
N LEU A 78 -18.78 7.40 5.84
CA LEU A 78 -19.46 6.19 5.40
C LEU A 78 -20.92 6.23 5.87
N ILE A 79 -21.85 5.95 4.94
CA ILE A 79 -23.30 5.90 5.26
C ILE A 79 -23.57 4.79 6.28
N ASP A 80 -22.88 3.66 6.14
CA ASP A 80 -22.99 2.52 7.04
C ASP A 80 -21.62 2.26 7.71
N PRO A 81 -21.33 2.89 8.86
CA PRO A 81 -20.05 2.71 9.55
C PRO A 81 -19.87 1.30 10.11
N THR A 82 -20.91 0.46 10.14
CA THR A 82 -20.81 -0.93 10.59
C THR A 82 -20.14 -1.83 9.55
N LYS A 83 -20.17 -1.43 8.27
CA LYS A 83 -19.56 -2.17 7.18
C LYS A 83 -18.12 -1.70 6.97
N ALA A 84 -17.18 -2.57 7.31
CA ALA A 84 -15.78 -2.32 7.07
C ALA A 84 -15.45 -2.34 5.56
N PRO A 85 -14.62 -1.40 5.08
CA PRO A 85 -14.07 -1.46 3.73
C PRO A 85 -13.28 -2.76 3.49
N LYS A 86 -13.37 -3.27 2.27
CA LYS A 86 -12.67 -4.48 1.83
C LYS A 86 -11.55 -4.12 0.88
N TYR A 87 -10.55 -5.00 0.78
CA TYR A 87 -9.51 -4.90 -0.23
C TYR A 87 -9.35 -6.20 -1.01
N SER A 88 -8.96 -6.09 -2.28
CA SER A 88 -8.67 -7.20 -3.18
C SER A 88 -7.38 -6.95 -3.94
N VAL A 89 -6.63 -8.02 -4.22
CA VAL A 89 -5.46 -7.96 -5.08
C VAL A 89 -5.85 -8.48 -6.46
N GLU A 90 -5.68 -7.63 -7.47
CA GLU A 90 -5.99 -7.92 -8.86
C GLU A 90 -4.72 -7.91 -9.71
N ARG A 91 -4.74 -8.63 -10.83
CA ARG A 91 -3.63 -8.61 -11.78
C ARG A 91 -3.53 -7.22 -12.42
N ASP A 92 -2.31 -6.69 -12.51
CA ASP A 92 -2.05 -5.44 -13.20
C ASP A 92 -1.99 -5.69 -14.72
N PRO A 93 -2.91 -5.15 -15.54
CA PRO A 93 -2.87 -5.32 -16.98
C PRO A 93 -1.66 -4.61 -17.62
N ALA A 94 -1.08 -3.63 -16.92
CA ALA A 94 0.10 -2.90 -17.39
C ALA A 94 1.42 -3.63 -17.07
N SER A 95 1.39 -4.75 -16.35
CA SER A 95 2.57 -5.58 -16.06
C SER A 95 2.38 -6.99 -16.61
N PRO A 96 2.76 -7.22 -17.88
CA PRO A 96 2.70 -8.55 -18.50
C PRO A 96 3.51 -9.59 -17.71
N ASP A 97 4.65 -9.15 -17.16
CA ASP A 97 5.61 -9.96 -16.41
C ASP A 97 5.11 -10.36 -15.02
N GLY A 98 3.99 -9.79 -14.56
CA GLY A 98 3.40 -10.07 -13.25
C GLY A 98 4.21 -9.54 -12.07
N SER A 99 5.15 -8.61 -12.30
CA SER A 99 6.00 -7.99 -11.28
C SER A 99 5.23 -7.03 -10.36
N THR A 100 4.11 -6.49 -10.84
CA THR A 100 3.20 -5.62 -10.08
C THR A 100 1.77 -6.15 -10.09
N CYS A 101 1.02 -5.78 -9.06
CA CYS A 101 -0.41 -6.05 -8.93
C CYS A 101 -1.15 -4.79 -8.46
N LEU A 102 -2.47 -4.78 -8.64
CA LEU A 102 -3.32 -3.69 -8.20
C LEU A 102 -4.01 -4.08 -6.89
N LEU A 103 -3.75 -3.32 -5.84
CA LEU A 103 -4.46 -3.44 -4.57
C LEU A 103 -5.66 -2.48 -4.58
N ARG A 104 -6.85 -3.02 -4.79
CA ARG A 104 -8.12 -2.29 -4.80
C ARG A 104 -8.72 -2.25 -3.40
N PHE A 105 -9.27 -1.10 -3.03
CA PHE A 105 -10.00 -0.85 -1.80
C PHE A 105 -11.42 -0.39 -2.13
N SER A 106 -12.39 -1.07 -1.56
CA SER A 106 -13.82 -0.84 -1.78
C SER A 106 -14.52 -0.63 -0.43
N ALA A 107 -15.02 0.57 -0.18
CA ALA A 107 -15.70 0.93 1.06
C ALA A 107 -17.23 0.94 0.95
N GLY A 108 -17.75 1.13 -0.27
CA GLY A 108 -19.16 1.36 -0.53
C GLY A 108 -19.55 2.83 -0.53
N PRO A 109 -20.84 3.15 -0.78
CA PRO A 109 -21.31 4.52 -0.94
C PRO A 109 -21.05 5.39 0.30
N PRO A 110 -20.64 6.67 0.15
CA PRO A 110 -20.53 7.47 -1.09
C PRO A 110 -19.13 7.43 -1.73
N TYR A 111 -18.24 6.56 -1.24
CA TYR A 111 -16.85 6.53 -1.69
C TYR A 111 -16.68 5.67 -2.95
N GLU A 112 -15.88 6.17 -3.87
CA GLU A 112 -15.42 5.40 -5.02
C GLU A 112 -14.32 4.40 -4.60
N ASP A 113 -14.26 3.29 -5.34
CA ASP A 113 -13.18 2.32 -5.20
C ASP A 113 -11.85 2.94 -5.63
N VAL A 114 -10.80 2.69 -4.86
CA VAL A 114 -9.45 3.18 -5.15
C VAL A 114 -8.48 2.01 -5.29
N ALA A 115 -7.64 2.05 -6.31
CA ALA A 115 -6.63 1.03 -6.54
C ALA A 115 -5.22 1.62 -6.59
N PHE A 116 -4.28 0.91 -5.99
CA PHE A 116 -2.86 1.27 -5.98
C PHE A 116 -2.02 0.16 -6.59
N ARG A 117 -1.08 0.54 -7.45
CA ARG A 117 -0.08 -0.39 -7.98
C ARG A 117 0.97 -0.69 -6.91
N ILE A 118 1.17 -1.97 -6.62
CA ILE A 118 2.15 -2.47 -5.68
C ILE A 118 3.00 -3.57 -6.31
N VAL A 119 4.17 -3.83 -5.73
CA VAL A 119 5.00 -4.99 -6.11
C VAL A 119 4.26 -6.28 -5.76
N ASN A 120 4.22 -7.22 -6.70
CA ASN A 120 3.61 -8.53 -6.52
C ASN A 120 4.60 -9.49 -5.84
N LYS A 121 4.71 -9.38 -4.52
CA LYS A 121 5.48 -10.29 -3.65
C LYS A 121 4.58 -10.83 -2.55
N GLU A 122 4.94 -11.98 -2.00
CA GLU A 122 4.18 -12.61 -0.92
C GLU A 122 4.19 -11.77 0.37
N TRP A 123 3.02 -11.57 0.98
CA TRP A 123 2.86 -10.76 2.18
C TRP A 123 3.16 -11.58 3.45
N GLU A 124 3.76 -10.92 4.42
CA GLU A 124 3.93 -11.44 5.77
C GLU A 124 2.69 -11.07 6.61
N TYR A 125 1.85 -12.05 6.90
CA TYR A 125 0.60 -11.87 7.65
C TYR A 125 0.78 -11.89 9.18
N ASN A 126 2.02 -12.08 9.67
CA ASN A 126 2.26 -12.10 11.11
C ASN A 126 2.20 -10.70 11.72
N HIS A 127 1.27 -10.49 12.67
CA HIS A 127 1.13 -9.23 13.42
C HIS A 127 2.41 -8.78 14.13
N LYS A 128 3.22 -9.72 14.65
CA LYS A 128 4.52 -9.41 15.29
C LYS A 128 5.55 -8.84 14.30
N LYS A 129 5.34 -9.06 12.99
CA LYS A 129 6.19 -8.57 11.91
C LYS A 129 5.60 -7.35 11.20
N GLY A 130 4.63 -6.68 11.82
CA GLY A 130 4.08 -5.41 11.34
C GLY A 130 2.83 -5.52 10.47
N PHE A 131 2.23 -6.71 10.34
CA PHE A 131 0.94 -6.86 9.67
C PHE A 131 -0.18 -6.19 10.49
N LYS A 132 -0.93 -5.29 9.85
CA LYS A 132 -2.10 -4.63 10.43
C LYS A 132 -3.18 -4.52 9.36
N SER A 133 -4.38 -4.97 9.67
CA SER A 133 -5.57 -4.75 8.85
C SER A 133 -6.72 -4.41 9.81
N VAL A 134 -6.99 -3.12 10.00
CA VAL A 134 -7.96 -2.63 10.99
C VAL A 134 -8.69 -1.42 10.42
N PHE A 135 -10.01 -1.40 10.58
CA PHE A 135 -10.85 -0.24 10.33
C PHE A 135 -11.34 0.33 11.67
N ASP A 136 -10.96 1.55 12.00
CA ASP A 136 -11.38 2.24 13.22
C ASP A 136 -11.60 3.73 12.93
N ARG A 137 -12.63 4.34 13.53
CA ARG A 137 -12.94 5.78 13.44
C ARG A 137 -12.90 6.35 12.01
N GLY A 138 -13.46 5.60 11.06
CA GLY A 138 -13.49 6.02 9.65
C GLY A 138 -12.12 5.98 8.99
N MET A 139 -11.16 5.23 9.51
CA MET A 139 -9.84 5.05 8.89
C MET A 139 -9.51 3.57 8.74
N LEU A 140 -9.21 3.18 7.50
CA LEU A 140 -8.71 1.85 7.17
C LEU A 140 -7.17 1.87 7.19
N HIS A 141 -6.60 1.05 8.06
CA HIS A 141 -5.17 0.77 8.10
C HIS A 141 -4.90 -0.59 7.49
N VAL A 142 -4.11 -0.62 6.41
CA VAL A 142 -3.57 -1.87 5.84
C VAL A 142 -2.07 -1.76 5.71
N TYR A 143 -1.36 -2.40 6.64
CA TYR A 143 0.09 -2.45 6.70
C TYR A 143 0.55 -3.88 6.49
N PHE A 144 1.51 -4.07 5.61
CA PHE A 144 2.15 -5.36 5.41
C PHE A 144 3.59 -5.16 4.98
N ASN A 145 4.41 -6.13 5.36
CA ASN A 145 5.75 -6.29 4.83
C ASN A 145 5.76 -7.52 3.91
N PHE A 146 6.71 -7.58 3.00
CA PHE A 146 6.94 -8.76 2.19
C PHE A 146 7.70 -9.82 2.99
N LYS A 147 7.40 -11.08 2.73
CA LYS A 147 8.18 -12.19 3.31
C LYS A 147 9.62 -12.10 2.81
N ARG A 148 10.56 -12.16 3.75
CA ARG A 148 11.98 -12.30 3.43
C ARG A 148 12.27 -13.74 3.04
N GLN A 149 12.66 -13.94 1.79
CA GLN A 149 13.14 -15.24 1.30
C GLN A 149 14.51 -15.48 1.94
N ARG A 150 14.57 -16.35 2.95
CA ARG A 150 15.84 -16.83 3.49
C ARG A 150 16.22 -18.09 2.72
N TYR A 151 17.26 -17.98 1.90
CA TYR A 151 17.87 -19.17 1.31
C TYR A 151 18.38 -20.07 2.44
N ARG A 152 17.85 -21.29 2.54
CA ARG A 152 18.37 -22.36 3.38
C ARG A 152 19.28 -23.23 2.50
N ARG A 153 20.53 -23.39 2.92
CA ARG A 153 21.48 -24.35 2.35
C ARG A 153 21.15 -25.77 2.83
#